data_AF-A0A975XIB1-F1
#
_entry.id   AF-A0A975XIB1-F1
#
_cell.length_a   1.000
_cell.length_b   1.000
_cell.length_c   1.000
_cell.angle_alpha   90.00
_cell.angle_beta   90.00
_cell.angle_gamma   90.00
#
_symmetry.space_group_name_H-M   'P 1'
#
loop_
_entity.id
_entity.type
_entity.pdbx_description
1 polymer ?
#
loop_
_entity_poly.entity_id
_entity_poly.type
_entity_poly.pdbx_seq_one_letter_code
_entity_poly.pdbx_strand_id
1 'polypeptide(L)' 'MARNNPPGDGHRIGAVRQRSQTVTPSRHYVKRGAETGRFLDVKTSDKTPFKGVRL' A
#
# COMPACT_ATOMS: atom_id res chain seq x y z
N MET A 1 1.39 -32.19 17.49
CA MET A 1 0.13 -31.69 16.89
C MET A 1 0.37 -30.24 16.47
N ALA A 2 0.20 -29.89 15.19
CA ALA A 2 0.33 -28.50 14.74
C ALA A 2 -1.00 -27.77 14.96
N ARG A 3 -1.03 -26.76 15.82
CA ARG A 3 -2.18 -25.85 15.94
C ARG A 3 -2.11 -24.83 14.81
N ASN A 4 -2.96 -24.97 13.81
CA ASN A 4 -3.18 -23.93 12.81
C ASN A 4 -3.99 -22.82 13.50
N ASN A 5 -3.31 -21.75 13.94
CA ASN A 5 -3.98 -20.58 14.50
C ASN A 5 -5.02 -20.06 13.49
N PRO A 6 -6.17 -19.50 13.95
CA PRO A 6 -7.13 -18.89 13.05
C PRO A 6 -6.42 -17.81 12.21
N PRO A 7 -6.61 -17.77 10.88
CA PRO A 7 -5.99 -16.76 10.04
C PRO A 7 -6.41 -15.39 10.57
N GLY A 8 -5.45 -14.64 11.11
CA GLY A 8 -5.68 -13.30 11.65
C GLY A 8 -6.32 -12.44 10.56
N ASP A 9 -7.56 -12.00 10.83
CA ASP A 9 -8.29 -10.79 10.42
C ASP A 9 -8.07 -10.15 9.03
N GLY A 10 -7.30 -10.73 8.11
CA GLY A 10 -6.94 -10.15 6.82
C GLY A 10 -6.05 -8.91 6.93
N HIS A 11 -5.61 -8.53 8.13
CA HIS A 11 -4.82 -7.33 8.32
C HIS A 11 -3.34 -7.62 8.05
N ARG A 12 -2.79 -6.91 7.07
CA ARG A 12 -1.35 -6.91 6.82
C ARG A 12 -0.63 -6.24 7.98
N ILE A 13 0.15 -7.01 8.74
CA ILE A 13 1.02 -6.50 9.79
C ILE A 13 2.27 -5.87 9.13
N GLY A 14 2.37 -4.54 9.21
CA GLY A 14 3.57 -3.79 8.80
C GLY A 14 3.53 -3.17 7.39
N ALA A 15 4.43 -2.21 7.18
CA ALA A 15 4.50 -1.40 5.96
C ALA A 15 4.83 -2.25 4.71
N VAL A 16 4.29 -1.85 3.57
CA VAL A 16 4.65 -2.31 2.23
C VAL A 16 6.05 -1.79 1.88
N ARG A 17 7.08 -2.56 2.27
CA ARG A 17 8.50 -2.23 1.99
C ARG A 17 8.79 -2.06 0.49
N GLN A 18 8.05 -2.76 -0.36
CA GLN A 18 8.23 -2.75 -1.82
C GLN A 18 7.41 -1.68 -2.57
N ARG A 19 6.73 -0.77 -1.85
CA ARG A 19 5.97 0.31 -2.49
C ARG A 19 6.21 1.64 -1.79
N SER A 20 6.40 2.69 -2.58
CA SER A 20 6.26 4.07 -2.12
C SER A 20 5.01 4.70 -2.73
N GLN A 21 4.65 5.90 -2.29
CA GLN A 21 3.55 6.66 -2.90
C GLN A 21 3.88 8.15 -2.98
N THR A 22 3.37 8.80 -4.02
CA THR A 22 3.49 10.25 -4.20
C THR A 22 2.13 10.87 -4.47
N VAL A 23 2.04 12.20 -4.36
CA VAL A 23 0.83 12.97 -4.64
C VAL A 23 0.92 13.60 -6.02
N THR A 24 -0.17 13.50 -6.80
CA THR A 24 -0.29 14.16 -8.09
C THR A 24 -0.70 15.63 -7.92
N PRO A 25 -0.59 16.47 -8.97
CA PRO A 25 -1.13 17.84 -8.95
C PRO A 25 -2.65 17.88 -8.64
N SER A 26 -3.39 16.85 -9.05
CA SER A 26 -4.81 16.67 -8.72
C SER A 26 -5.07 16.18 -7.30
N ARG A 27 -4.04 16.12 -6.44
CA ARG A 27 -4.09 15.70 -5.03
C ARG A 27 -4.47 14.23 -4.81
N HIS A 28 -4.28 13.37 -5.81
CA HIS A 28 -4.48 11.93 -5.64
C HIS A 28 -3.17 11.24 -5.27
N TYR A 29 -3.25 10.24 -4.40
CA TYR A 29 -2.11 9.40 -4.06
C TYR A 29 -1.91 8.33 -5.13
N VAL A 30 -0.66 8.12 -5.55
CA VAL A 30 -0.28 7.12 -6.56
C VAL A 30 0.81 6.23 -6.01
N LYS A 31 0.62 4.91 -6.11
CA LYS A 31 1.64 3.93 -5.73
C LYS A 31 2.74 3.87 -6.78
N ARG A 32 3.99 3.75 -6.32
CA ARG A 32 5.17 3.46 -7.15
C ARG A 32 5.83 2.16 -6.70
N GLY A 33 6.12 1.28 -7.65
CA GLY A 33 6.88 0.06 -7.39
C GLY A 33 8.32 0.39 -7.04
N ALA A 34 8.86 -0.16 -5.95
CA ALA A 34 10.23 0.12 -5.53
C ALA A 34 11.27 -0.46 -6.52
N GLU A 35 10.99 -1.62 -7.09
CA GLU A 35 11.91 -2.34 -7.99
C GLU A 35 11.87 -1.80 -9.43
N THR A 36 10.67 -1.55 -9.97
CA THR A 36 10.50 -1.12 -11.37
C THR A 36 10.39 0.39 -11.53
N GLY A 37 10.14 1.12 -10.45
CA GLY A 37 9.90 2.56 -10.48
C GLY A 37 8.62 3.00 -11.20
N ARG A 38 7.79 2.06 -11.65
CA ARG A 38 6.55 2.34 -12.39
C ARG A 38 5.45 2.84 -11.46
N PHE A 39 4.62 3.73 -11.97
CA PHE A 39 3.35 4.08 -11.35
C PHE A 39 2.37 2.92 -11.52
N LEU A 40 1.64 2.60 -10.45
CA LEU A 40 0.74 1.45 -10.39
C LEU A 40 -0.70 1.94 -10.27
N ASP A 41 -1.20 2.08 -9.04
CA ASP A 41 -2.59 2.47 -8.79
C ASP A 41 -2.66 3.94 -8.40
N VAL A 42 -3.63 4.65 -8.96
CA VAL A 42 -4.09 5.96 -8.48
C VAL A 42 -5.26 5.74 -7.51
N LYS A 43 -5.22 6.38 -6.34
CA LYS A 43 -6.32 6.30 -5.38
C LYS A 43 -7.50 7.14 -5.86
N THR A 44 -8.60 6.48 -6.21
CA THR A 44 -9.83 7.15 -6.68
C THR A 44 -10.89 7.28 -5.59
N SER A 45 -10.78 6.53 -4.49
CA SER A 45 -11.77 6.52 -3.39
C SER A 45 -11.76 7.80 -2.56
N ASP A 46 -10.58 8.40 -2.34
CA ASP A 46 -10.40 9.57 -1.48
C ASP A 46 -9.02 10.22 -1.73
N LYS A 47 -8.76 11.34 -1.03
CA LYS A 47 -7.53 12.15 -1.14
C LYS A 47 -6.51 11.87 -0.04
N THR A 48 -6.57 10.70 0.61
CA THR A 48 -5.67 10.32 1.70
C THR A 48 -4.64 9.27 1.25
N PRO A 49 -3.50 9.13 1.93
CA PRO A 49 -2.50 8.12 1.62
C PRO A 49 -3.07 6.69 1.57
N PHE A 50 -2.43 5.79 0.81
CA PHE A 50 -2.66 4.36 0.96
C PHE A 50 -2.13 3.90 2.33
N LYS A 51 -2.97 3.17 3.06
CA LYS A 51 -2.58 2.59 4.35
C LYS A 51 -1.39 1.65 4.17
N GLY A 52 -0.37 1.83 5.01
CA GLY A 52 0.82 0.98 5.02
C GLY A 52 1.76 1.17 3.83
N VAL A 53 1.59 2.17 2.98
CA VAL A 53 2.56 2.52 1.91
C VAL A 53 3.39 3.71 2.39
N ARG A 54 4.73 3.63 2.29
CA ARG A 54 5.58 4.75 2.69
C ARG A 54 5.45 5.90 1.69
N LEU A 55 5.56 7.14 2.17
CA LEU A 55 5.81 8.31 1.31
C LEU A 55 7.13 8.08 0.55
#